data_AF-A0A9C7G8L8-F1
#
_entry.id   AF-A0A9C7G8L8-F1
#
_cell.length_a   1.000
_cell.length_b   1.000
_cell.length_c   1.000
_cell.angle_alpha   90.00
_cell.angle_beta   90.00
_cell.angle_gamma   90.00
#
_symmetry.space_group_name_H-M   'P 1'
#
loop_
_entity.id
_entity.type
_entity.pdbx_description
1 polymer ?
#
loop_
_entity_poly.entity_id
_entity_poly.type
_entity_poly.pdbx_seq_one_letter_code
_entity_poly.pdbx_strand_id
1 'polypeptide(L)'
;MVKDFLKKQYKIDFEQLRKRINDWDPLALISLGCPEDEYDEYTNRVLSILYRYKGNPNEGRDKLNDYLKLFEEVIKEMEMSSNGEFSTIEVKEFTERITNWFKKR
;
A
#
# COMPACT_ATOMS: atom_id res chain seq x y z
N MET A 1 -8.05 10.63 -16.73
CA MET A 1 -7.25 11.77 -16.22
C MET A 1 -7.54 12.03 -14.72
N VAL A 2 -7.48 10.99 -13.87
CA VAL A 2 -7.72 11.07 -12.41
C VAL A 2 -6.49 10.68 -11.60
N LYS A 3 -5.56 9.88 -12.18
CA LYS A 3 -4.35 9.35 -11.51
C LYS A 3 -3.43 10.45 -10.94
N ASP A 4 -3.30 11.58 -11.62
CA ASP A 4 -2.39 12.66 -11.19
C ASP A 4 -2.98 13.67 -10.20
N PHE A 5 -4.30 13.70 -10.03
CA PHE A 5 -4.93 14.74 -9.22
C PHE A 5 -4.63 14.55 -7.73
N LEU A 6 -4.72 13.31 -7.23
CA LEU A 6 -4.44 12.99 -5.83
C LEU A 6 -2.95 13.15 -5.49
N LYS A 7 -2.05 12.69 -6.37
CA LYS A 7 -0.59 12.89 -6.21
C LYS A 7 -0.21 14.37 -6.14
N LYS A 8 -0.90 15.23 -6.90
CA LYS A 8 -0.67 16.69 -6.86
C LYS A 8 -1.33 17.36 -5.65
N GLN A 9 -2.56 16.99 -5.31
CA GLN A 9 -3.32 17.59 -4.21
C GLN A 9 -2.79 17.19 -2.83
N TYR A 10 -2.39 15.92 -2.68
CA TYR A 10 -1.94 15.32 -1.43
C TYR A 10 -0.48 14.88 -1.51
N LYS A 11 0.36 15.70 -2.14
CA LYS A 11 1.77 15.36 -2.43
C LYS A 11 2.55 14.89 -1.21
N ILE A 12 2.42 15.58 -0.09
CA ILE A 12 3.11 15.25 1.17
C ILE A 12 2.66 13.88 1.70
N ASP A 13 1.37 13.59 1.65
CA ASP A 13 0.82 12.32 2.13
C ASP A 13 1.14 11.18 1.16
N PHE A 14 1.19 11.47 -0.14
CA PHE A 14 1.66 10.53 -1.15
C PHE A 14 3.12 10.13 -0.92
N GLU A 15 4.04 11.09 -0.76
CA GLU A 15 5.47 10.81 -0.54
C GLU A 15 5.70 10.01 0.75
N GLN A 16 4.97 10.34 1.82
CA GLN A 16 5.05 9.59 3.07
C GLN A 16 4.46 8.18 2.95
N LEU A 17 3.34 8.03 2.25
CA LEU A 17 2.74 6.73 2.02
C LEU A 17 3.62 5.86 1.11
N ARG A 18 4.20 6.42 0.06
CA ARG A 18 5.16 5.76 -0.83
C ARG A 18 6.32 5.18 -0.03
N LYS A 19 6.92 5.98 0.85
CA LYS A 19 7.98 5.51 1.74
C LYS A 19 7.53 4.31 2.56
N ARG A 20 6.36 4.38 3.19
CA ARG A 20 5.83 3.27 4.01
C ARG A 20 5.58 2.00 3.23
N ILE A 21 5.15 2.12 1.98
CA ILE A 21 4.90 1.02 1.07
C ILE A 21 6.21 0.41 0.59
N ASN A 22 7.19 1.23 0.21
CA ASN A 22 8.52 0.78 -0.16
C ASN A 22 9.25 0.14 1.02
N ASP A 23 9.04 0.62 2.24
CA ASP A 23 9.58 0.00 3.46
C ASP A 23 8.90 -1.34 3.77
N TRP A 24 7.64 -1.52 3.34
CA TRP A 24 6.93 -2.80 3.47
C TRP A 24 7.38 -3.80 2.40
N ASP A 25 7.66 -3.33 1.18
CA ASP A 25 8.19 -4.10 0.05
C ASP A 25 7.53 -5.49 -0.11
N PRO A 26 6.19 -5.55 -0.28
CA PRO A 26 5.44 -6.79 -0.19
C PRO A 26 5.89 -7.87 -1.19
N LEU A 27 6.43 -7.45 -2.33
CA LEU A 27 6.87 -8.34 -3.41
C LEU A 27 8.40 -8.40 -3.54
N ALA A 28 9.14 -7.88 -2.55
CA ALA A 28 10.59 -7.79 -2.57
C ALA A 28 11.17 -7.03 -3.80
N LEU A 29 10.39 -6.15 -4.44
CA LEU A 29 10.82 -5.48 -5.68
C LEU A 29 11.93 -4.47 -5.38
N ILE A 30 11.78 -3.69 -4.31
CA ILE A 30 12.77 -2.69 -3.91
C ILE A 30 14.06 -3.38 -3.45
N SER A 31 13.94 -4.44 -2.65
CA SER A 31 15.08 -5.23 -2.19
C SER A 31 15.81 -5.94 -3.34
N LEU A 32 15.12 -6.30 -4.42
CA LEU A 32 15.72 -6.82 -5.66
C LEU A 32 16.35 -5.73 -6.56
N GLY A 33 16.30 -4.45 -6.14
CA GLY A 33 16.92 -3.34 -6.86
C GLY A 33 16.01 -2.67 -7.89
N CYS A 34 14.70 -2.92 -7.86
CA CYS A 34 13.76 -2.18 -8.67
C CYS A 34 13.69 -0.70 -8.22
N PRO A 35 13.33 0.22 -9.12
CA PRO A 35 13.13 1.63 -8.79
C PRO A 35 12.08 1.87 -7.70
N GLU A 36 12.24 2.94 -6.91
CA GLU A 36 11.31 3.30 -5.83
C GLU A 36 9.89 3.65 -6.30
N ASP A 37 9.66 3.90 -7.59
CA ASP A 37 8.34 4.23 -8.16
C ASP A 37 7.56 2.99 -8.61
N GLU A 38 8.10 1.80 -8.42
CA GLU A 38 7.42 0.53 -8.74
C GLU A 38 6.05 0.42 -8.05
N TYR A 39 5.96 0.94 -6.82
CA TYR A 39 4.71 0.95 -6.05
C TYR A 39 3.92 2.26 -6.16
N ASP A 40 4.21 3.19 -7.09
CA ASP A 40 3.50 4.47 -7.19
C ASP A 40 2.01 4.30 -7.52
N GLU A 41 1.67 3.34 -8.38
CA GLU A 41 0.27 3.05 -8.70
C GLU A 41 -0.49 2.50 -7.48
N TYR A 42 0.15 1.60 -6.76
CA TYR A 42 -0.38 1.04 -5.51
C TYR A 42 -0.52 2.12 -4.43
N THR A 43 0.48 2.98 -4.28
CA THR A 43 0.46 4.15 -3.39
C THR A 43 -0.71 5.07 -3.70
N ASN A 44 -0.93 5.39 -4.97
CA ASN A 44 -2.07 6.21 -5.39
C ASN A 44 -3.40 5.55 -5.05
N ARG A 45 -3.50 4.23 -5.21
CA ARG A 45 -4.73 3.48 -4.92
C ARG A 45 -5.03 3.45 -3.43
N VAL A 46 -4.04 3.18 -2.58
CA VAL A 46 -4.17 3.23 -1.12
C VAL A 46 -4.56 4.63 -0.68
N LEU A 47 -3.90 5.67 -1.17
CA LEU A 47 -4.21 7.06 -0.85
C LEU A 47 -5.64 7.43 -1.26
N SER A 48 -6.09 6.98 -2.44
CA SER A 48 -7.46 7.19 -2.91
C SER A 48 -8.50 6.55 -2.00
N ILE A 49 -8.24 5.35 -1.47
CA ILE A 49 -9.14 4.69 -0.53
C ILE A 49 -9.21 5.49 0.77
N LEU A 50 -8.05 5.88 1.33
CA LEU A 50 -7.97 6.64 2.58
C LEU A 50 -8.78 7.94 2.51
N TYR A 51 -8.62 8.74 1.45
CA TYR A 51 -9.37 10.00 1.32
C TYR A 51 -10.83 9.80 0.98
N ARG A 52 -11.17 8.82 0.14
CA ARG A 52 -12.57 8.52 -0.19
C ARG A 52 -13.38 8.18 1.06
N TYR A 53 -12.77 7.47 2.01
CA TYR A 53 -13.41 7.01 3.23
C TYR A 53 -12.98 7.77 4.48
N LYS A 54 -12.42 8.99 4.34
CA LYS A 54 -12.02 9.80 5.50
C LYS A 54 -13.17 10.04 6.49
N GLY A 55 -14.41 10.15 6.00
CA GLY A 55 -15.63 10.29 6.80
C GLY A 55 -16.18 8.99 7.38
N ASN A 56 -15.70 7.82 6.92
CA ASN A 56 -16.08 6.51 7.45
C ASN A 56 -14.84 5.59 7.58
N PRO A 57 -13.99 5.80 8.62
CA PRO A 57 -12.71 5.13 8.72
C PRO A 57 -12.78 3.60 8.84
N ASN A 58 -13.87 3.06 9.40
CA ASN A 58 -14.06 1.62 9.51
C ASN A 58 -14.27 0.98 8.14
N GLU A 59 -15.16 1.57 7.32
CA GLU A 59 -15.35 1.13 5.93
C GLU A 59 -14.08 1.33 5.10
N GLY A 60 -13.37 2.45 5.31
CA GLY A 60 -12.09 2.71 4.65
C GLY A 60 -11.01 1.67 4.97
N ARG A 61 -10.94 1.24 6.24
CA ARG A 61 -10.07 0.16 6.68
C ARG A 61 -10.45 -1.16 6.01
N ASP A 62 -11.74 -1.50 5.95
CA ASP A 62 -12.19 -2.75 5.33
C ASP A 62 -11.86 -2.77 3.83
N LYS A 63 -12.12 -1.66 3.12
CA LYS A 63 -11.75 -1.51 1.70
C LYS A 63 -10.25 -1.55 1.46
N LEU A 64 -9.46 -1.01 2.37
CA LEU A 64 -8.01 -1.12 2.29
C LEU A 64 -7.59 -2.57 2.46
N ASN A 65 -8.04 -3.24 3.50
CA ASN A 65 -7.73 -4.65 3.77
C ASN A 65 -8.10 -5.56 2.58
N ASP A 66 -9.28 -5.36 1.99
CA ASP A 66 -9.72 -6.10 0.80
C ASP A 66 -8.77 -5.87 -0.39
N TYR A 67 -8.34 -4.62 -0.61
CA TYR A 67 -7.38 -4.30 -1.67
C TYR A 67 -6.02 -4.94 -1.42
N LEU A 68 -5.58 -5.01 -0.16
CA LEU A 68 -4.26 -5.51 0.21
C LEU A 68 -4.18 -7.03 0.23
N LYS A 69 -5.28 -7.73 0.51
CA LYS A 69 -5.35 -9.20 0.42
C LYS A 69 -5.06 -9.71 -0.99
N LEU A 70 -5.36 -8.93 -2.03
CA LEU A 70 -5.00 -9.28 -3.40
C LEU A 70 -3.48 -9.44 -3.56
N PHE A 71 -2.69 -8.67 -2.82
CA PHE A 71 -1.23 -8.84 -2.79
C PHE A 71 -0.83 -10.10 -2.04
N GLU A 72 -1.51 -10.44 -0.95
CA GLU A 72 -1.26 -11.67 -0.20
C GLU A 72 -1.47 -12.91 -1.07
N GLU A 73 -2.50 -12.91 -1.92
CA GLU A 73 -2.77 -14.00 -2.87
C GLU A 73 -1.66 -14.11 -3.92
N VAL A 74 -1.25 -12.99 -4.52
CA VAL A 74 -0.15 -12.95 -5.50
C VAL A 74 1.19 -13.38 -4.86
N ILE A 75 1.49 -12.91 -3.65
CA ILE A 75 2.70 -13.31 -2.90
C ILE A 75 2.69 -14.82 -2.69
N LYS A 76 1.58 -15.39 -2.20
CA LYS A 76 1.46 -16.84 -1.99
C LYS A 76 1.68 -17.64 -3.27
N GLU A 77 1.12 -17.19 -4.39
CA GLU A 77 1.34 -17.84 -5.69
C GLU A 77 2.82 -17.78 -6.13
N MET A 78 3.48 -16.66 -5.88
CA MET A 78 4.90 -16.46 -6.21
C MET A 78 5.83 -17.24 -5.27
N GLU A 79 5.54 -17.30 -3.96
CA GLU A 79 6.23 -18.11 -2.95
C GLU A 79 6.16 -19.61 -3.27
N MET A 80 4.99 -20.10 -3.68
CA MET A 80 4.82 -21.49 -4.09
C MET A 80 5.64 -21.85 -5.34
N SER A 81 6.03 -20.84 -6.12
CA SER A 81 6.77 -21.00 -7.37
C SER A 81 8.27 -20.70 -7.25
N SER A 82 8.70 -20.06 -6.14
CA SER A 82 10.03 -19.46 -6.00
C SER A 82 10.54 -19.57 -4.56
N ASN A 83 11.78 -20.02 -4.33
CA ASN A 83 12.44 -20.04 -3.01
C ASN A 83 12.83 -18.62 -2.49
N GLY A 84 12.05 -17.59 -2.81
CA GLY A 84 12.32 -16.20 -2.41
C GLY A 84 11.82 -15.88 -1.00
N GLU A 85 12.48 -14.93 -0.33
CA GLU A 85 12.01 -14.36 0.94
C GLU A 85 11.14 -13.12 0.64
N PHE A 86 9.85 -13.19 0.97
CA PHE A 86 8.91 -12.06 0.86
C PHE A 86 8.73 -11.39 2.23
N SER A 87 8.09 -10.21 2.26
CA SER A 87 7.87 -9.48 3.51
C SER A 87 7.11 -10.31 4.55
N THR A 88 7.63 -10.36 5.78
CA THR A 88 7.02 -11.04 6.92
C THR A 88 5.90 -10.24 7.60
N ILE A 89 5.72 -8.97 7.24
CA ILE A 89 4.64 -8.14 7.80
C ILE A 89 3.32 -8.56 7.14
N GLU A 90 2.42 -9.12 7.95
CA GLU A 90 1.08 -9.49 7.51
C GLU A 90 0.31 -8.27 6.98
N VAL A 91 -0.47 -8.47 5.91
CA VAL A 91 -1.35 -7.45 5.31
C VAL A 91 -2.22 -6.74 6.36
N LYS A 92 -2.72 -7.50 7.34
CA LYS A 92 -3.54 -6.99 8.42
C LYS A 92 -2.77 -5.98 9.29
N GLU A 93 -1.52 -6.30 9.62
CA GLU A 93 -0.66 -5.41 10.41
C GLU A 93 -0.33 -4.13 9.62
N PHE A 94 0.02 -4.26 8.34
CA PHE A 94 0.28 -3.09 7.49
C PHE A 94 -0.96 -2.19 7.36
N THR A 95 -2.14 -2.78 7.17
CA THR A 95 -3.43 -2.06 7.11
C THR A 95 -3.66 -1.24 8.38
N GLU A 96 -3.40 -1.80 9.57
CA GLU A 96 -3.52 -1.07 10.84
C GLU A 96 -2.51 0.08 10.93
N ARG A 97 -1.25 -0.14 10.54
CA ARG A 97 -0.22 0.89 10.55
C ARG A 97 -0.61 2.08 9.67
N ILE A 98 -1.08 1.82 8.45
CA ILE A 98 -1.48 2.87 7.49
C ILE A 98 -2.75 3.60 7.95
N THR A 99 -3.78 2.88 8.39
CA THR A 99 -5.02 3.52 8.85
C THR A 99 -4.77 4.38 10.09
N ASN A 100 -3.93 3.93 11.04
CA ASN A 100 -3.57 4.71 12.22
C ASN A 100 -2.66 5.91 11.92
N TRP A 101 -1.77 5.79 10.92
CA TRP A 101 -1.02 6.95 10.41
C TRP A 101 -1.96 7.99 9.78
N PHE A 102 -2.93 7.54 8.98
CA PHE A 102 -3.85 8.43 8.26
C PHE A 102 -4.85 9.14 9.18
N LYS A 103 -5.31 8.49 10.26
CA LYS A 103 -6.19 9.13 11.27
C LYS A 103 -5.61 10.39 11.90
N LYS A 104 -4.29 10.60 11.81
CA LYS A 104 -3.60 11.79 12.34
C LYS A 104 -3.56 12.96 11.34
N ARG A 105 -4.31 12.88 10.22
CA ARG A 105 -4.31 13.83 9.09
C ARG A 105 -5.65 14.55 8.89
#